data_AF-A0AAV3SKF6-F1
#
_entry.id   AF-A0AAV3SKF6-F1
#
_cell.length_a   1.000
_cell.length_b   1.000
_cell.length_c   1.000
_cell.angle_alpha   90.00
_cell.angle_beta   90.00
_cell.angle_gamma   90.00
#
_symmetry.space_group_name_H-M   'P 1'
#
loop_
_entity.id
_entity.type
_entity.pdbx_description
1 polymer ?
#
loop_
_entity_poly.entity_id
_entity_poly.type
_entity_poly.pdbx_seq_one_letter_code
_entity_poly.pdbx_strand_id
1 'polypeptide(L)'
;MLGEDPHDVAHIRRKLASLDLLSARPWHIEVGLWDIIGKDAGKPIHELLGATSHEITTYASTGEIQPADERIAYIEDRLDEGFEAVKLRITSREDIDIVRQVREAFPDLMLMVDANKGWAVRAIEEEEQLLC
;
A
#
# COMPACT_ATOMS: atom_id res chain seq x y z
N MET A 1 2.59 25.87 9.47
CA MET A 1 3.15 26.46 10.70
C MET A 1 2.33 27.69 11.06
N LEU A 2 2.28 28.09 12.33
CA LEU A 2 1.48 29.25 12.73
C LEU A 2 2.01 30.52 12.03
N GLY A 3 1.10 31.25 11.38
CA GLY A 3 1.42 32.51 10.67
C GLY A 3 2.00 32.34 9.27
N GLU A 4 2.13 31.12 8.75
CA GLU A 4 2.59 30.88 7.38
C GLU A 4 1.44 30.72 6.39
N ASP A 5 1.68 31.06 5.13
CA ASP A 5 0.73 30.87 4.04
C ASP A 5 0.54 29.36 3.75
N PRO A 6 -0.68 28.81 3.88
CA PRO A 6 -0.94 27.40 3.59
C PRO A 6 -0.79 27.04 2.11
N HIS A 7 -0.80 28.01 1.18
CA HIS A 7 -0.60 27.77 -0.25
C HIS A 7 0.86 27.52 -0.61
N ASP A 8 1.82 27.90 0.26
CA ASP A 8 3.25 27.57 0.06
C ASP A 8 3.61 26.18 0.63
N VAL A 9 2.98 25.15 0.05
CA VAL A 9 3.17 23.74 0.44
C VAL A 9 4.64 23.35 0.34
N ALA A 10 5.35 23.79 -0.70
CA ALA A 10 6.74 23.44 -0.92
C ALA A 10 7.65 23.94 0.22
N HIS A 11 7.41 25.16 0.70
CA HIS A 11 8.13 25.70 1.85
C HIS A 11 7.84 24.96 3.14
N ILE A 12 6.57 24.72 3.44
CA ILE A 12 6.19 24.03 4.67
C ILE A 12 6.74 22.59 4.64
N ARG A 13 6.64 21.88 3.51
CA ARG A 13 7.17 20.52 3.34
C ARG A 13 8.68 20.44 3.60
N ARG A 14 9.48 21.42 3.16
CA ARG A 14 10.92 21.45 3.44
C ARG A 14 11.20 21.47 4.95
N LYS A 15 10.39 22.18 5.72
CA LYS A 15 10.53 22.25 7.18
C LYS A 15 10.04 20.97 7.87
N LEU A 16 8.96 20.37 7.37
CA LEU A 16 8.47 19.08 7.85
C LEU A 16 9.50 17.97 7.65
N ALA A 17 10.22 17.97 6.52
CA ALA A 17 11.29 16.99 6.26
C ALA A 17 12.40 17.03 7.32
N SER A 18 12.70 18.19 7.90
CA SER A 18 13.66 18.29 9.01
C SER A 18 13.12 17.69 10.32
N LEU A 19 11.81 17.75 10.54
CA LEU A 19 11.16 17.16 11.73
C LEU A 19 11.02 15.64 11.62
N ASP A 20 10.94 15.10 10.41
CA ASP A 20 10.94 13.66 10.16
C ASP A 20 12.20 12.97 10.68
N LEU A 21 13.35 13.65 10.64
CA LEU A 21 14.61 13.18 11.23
C LEU A 21 14.51 12.96 12.74
N LEU A 22 13.57 13.65 13.40
CA LEU A 22 13.32 13.57 14.84
C LEU A 22 12.17 12.59 15.15
N SER A 23 11.79 11.72 14.21
CA SER A 23 10.70 10.74 14.35
C SER A 23 9.31 11.33 14.65
N ALA A 24 9.10 12.61 14.34
CA ALA A 24 7.82 13.29 14.57
C ALA A 24 6.69 12.88 13.61
N ARG A 25 7.02 12.23 12.47
CA ARG A 25 6.09 11.78 11.42
C ARG A 25 5.00 12.82 11.07
N PRO A 26 5.36 14.04 10.65
CA PRO A 26 4.42 15.15 10.54
C PRO A 26 3.58 15.13 9.25
N TRP A 27 3.53 14.04 8.50
CA TRP A 27 2.94 13.94 7.14
C TRP A 27 1.48 14.42 7.05
N HIS A 28 0.70 14.21 8.11
CA HIS A 28 -0.66 14.71 8.23
C HIS A 28 -0.81 16.24 8.09
N ILE A 29 0.25 17.02 8.34
CA ILE A 29 0.21 18.48 8.19
C ILE A 29 0.07 18.84 6.71
N GLU A 30 0.80 18.18 5.81
CA GLU A 30 0.70 18.42 4.37
C GLU A 30 -0.70 18.08 3.85
N VAL A 31 -1.31 16.99 4.34
CA VAL A 31 -2.71 16.64 4.02
C VAL A 31 -3.65 17.78 4.41
N GLY A 32 -3.46 18.37 5.59
CA GLY A 32 -4.24 19.52 6.05
C GLY A 32 -4.03 20.78 5.18
N LEU A 33 -2.83 21.02 4.65
CA LEU A 33 -2.60 22.12 3.71
C LEU A 33 -3.39 21.93 2.41
N TRP A 34 -3.38 20.72 1.85
CA TRP A 34 -4.16 20.41 0.65
C TRP A 34 -5.67 20.53 0.87
N ASP A 35 -6.17 20.20 2.06
CA ASP A 35 -7.57 20.43 2.44
C ASP A 35 -7.92 21.93 2.50
N ILE A 36 -7.03 22.77 3.05
CA ILE A 36 -7.21 24.23 3.03
C ILE A 36 -7.23 24.75 1.59
N ILE A 37 -6.27 24.35 0.76
CA ILE A 37 -6.20 24.78 -0.64
C ILE A 37 -7.45 24.34 -1.42
N GLY A 38 -7.94 23.11 -1.18
CA GLY A 38 -9.19 22.61 -1.74
C GLY A 38 -10.39 23.48 -1.37
N LYS A 39 -10.53 23.81 -0.08
CA LYS A 39 -11.61 24.67 0.43
C LYS A 39 -11.54 26.08 -0.12
N ASP A 40 -10.35 26.69 -0.16
CA ASP A 40 -10.14 28.03 -0.72
C ASP A 40 -10.45 28.08 -2.22
N ALA A 41 -10.09 27.02 -2.95
CA ALA A 41 -10.37 26.90 -4.38
C ALA A 41 -11.81 26.45 -4.69
N GLY A 42 -12.59 26.03 -3.68
CA GLY A 42 -13.92 25.44 -3.87
C GLY A 42 -13.90 24.14 -4.66
N LYS A 43 -12.81 23.35 -4.59
CA LYS A 43 -12.60 22.13 -5.37
C LYS A 43 -12.20 20.95 -4.49
N PRO A 44 -12.61 19.72 -4.84
CA PRO A 44 -12.07 18.53 -4.19
C PRO A 44 -10.57 18.38 -4.53
N ILE A 45 -9.80 17.86 -3.57
CA ILE A 45 -8.33 17.75 -3.68
C ILE A 45 -7.91 16.93 -4.91
N HIS A 46 -8.64 15.86 -5.25
CA HIS A 46 -8.28 15.00 -6.39
C HIS A 46 -8.28 15.77 -7.72
N GLU A 47 -9.16 16.77 -7.91
CA GLU A 47 -9.14 17.63 -9.10
C GLU A 47 -7.91 18.54 -9.11
N LEU A 48 -7.52 19.07 -7.96
CA LEU A 48 -6.31 19.88 -7.83
C LEU A 48 -5.04 19.09 -8.13
N LEU A 49 -5.04 17.78 -7.82
CA LEU A 49 -3.95 16.85 -8.11
C LEU A 49 -3.98 16.32 -9.56
N GLY A 50 -4.94 16.74 -10.38
CA GLY A 50 -5.02 16.37 -11.80
C GLY A 50 -5.70 15.02 -12.06
N ALA A 51 -6.58 14.56 -11.16
CA ALA A 51 -7.36 13.36 -11.40
C ALA A 51 -8.23 13.50 -12.66
N THR A 52 -8.30 12.43 -13.45
CA THR A 52 -9.11 12.33 -14.67
C THR A 52 -10.40 11.52 -14.45
N SER A 53 -10.59 10.96 -13.25
CA SER A 53 -11.73 10.13 -12.85
C SER A 53 -12.16 10.47 -11.44
N HIS A 54 -13.46 10.30 -11.17
CA HIS A 54 -14.04 10.37 -9.82
C HIS A 54 -14.18 8.97 -9.18
N GLU A 55 -13.85 7.92 -9.91
CA GLU A 55 -13.91 6.53 -9.47
C GLU A 55 -12.50 5.92 -9.46
N ILE A 56 -12.25 5.05 -8.49
CA ILE A 56 -11.03 4.27 -8.37
C ILE A 56 -11.39 2.81 -8.15
N THR A 57 -10.66 1.90 -8.81
CA THR A 57 -10.77 0.47 -8.52
C THR A 57 -10.11 0.18 -7.18
N THR A 58 -10.87 -0.44 -6.26
CA THR A 58 -10.37 -0.85 -4.96
C THR A 58 -9.95 -2.31 -4.96
N TYR A 59 -9.01 -2.66 -4.08
CA TYR A 59 -8.58 -4.03 -3.86
C TYR A 59 -8.55 -4.35 -2.37
N ALA A 60 -8.78 -5.61 -2.01
CA ALA A 60 -8.67 -6.06 -0.64
C ALA A 60 -7.21 -6.39 -0.31
N SER A 61 -6.67 -5.83 0.77
CA SER A 61 -5.29 -6.07 1.21
C SER A 61 -5.27 -6.82 2.52
N THR A 62 -4.52 -7.91 2.56
CA THR A 62 -4.27 -8.67 3.79
C THR A 62 -3.00 -8.18 4.48
N GLY A 63 -2.97 -8.20 5.81
CA GLY A 63 -1.84 -7.71 6.62
C GLY A 63 -1.03 -8.81 7.31
N GLU A 64 -1.65 -9.96 7.50
CA GLU A 64 -1.24 -11.17 8.23
C GLU A 64 -0.95 -12.32 7.27
N ILE A 65 -0.32 -13.42 7.70
CA ILE A 65 -0.23 -14.67 6.90
C ILE A 65 -1.29 -15.64 7.41
N GLN A 66 -1.92 -16.37 6.49
CA GLN A 66 -2.90 -17.42 6.81
C GLN A 66 -2.70 -18.64 5.91
N PRO A 67 -3.14 -19.83 6.37
CA PRO A 67 -3.25 -21.03 5.55
C PRO A 67 -4.07 -20.81 4.26
N ALA A 68 -3.83 -21.64 3.25
CA ALA A 68 -4.43 -21.47 1.93
C ALA A 68 -5.96 -21.58 1.92
N ASP A 69 -6.53 -22.49 2.71
CA ASP A 69 -7.98 -22.66 2.86
C ASP A 69 -8.64 -21.42 3.47
N GLU A 70 -8.05 -20.84 4.52
CA GLU A 70 -8.53 -19.59 5.11
C GLU A 70 -8.41 -18.41 4.13
N ARG A 71 -7.36 -18.38 3.30
CA ARG A 71 -7.21 -17.37 2.24
C ARG A 71 -8.27 -17.49 1.16
N ILE A 72 -8.57 -18.72 0.74
CA ILE A 72 -9.56 -18.98 -0.28
C ILE A 72 -10.93 -18.50 0.22
N ALA A 73 -11.33 -18.91 1.43
CA ALA A 73 -12.58 -18.46 2.03
C ALA A 73 -12.65 -16.93 2.18
N TYR A 74 -11.57 -16.29 2.63
CA TYR A 74 -11.50 -14.83 2.71
C TYR A 74 -11.71 -14.16 1.35
N ILE A 75 -11.09 -14.70 0.29
CA ILE A 75 -11.20 -14.17 -1.06
C ILE A 75 -12.62 -14.33 -1.58
N GLU A 76 -13.27 -15.48 -1.38
CA GLU A 76 -14.68 -15.68 -1.74
C GLU A 76 -15.56 -14.59 -1.14
N ASP A 77 -15.42 -14.31 0.17
CA ASP A 77 -16.16 -13.23 0.82
C ASP A 77 -15.87 -11.86 0.18
N ARG A 78 -14.62 -11.59 -0.24
CA ARG A 78 -14.27 -10.30 -0.86
C ARG A 78 -14.84 -10.17 -2.26
N LEU A 79 -14.89 -11.27 -3.02
CA LEU A 79 -15.55 -11.30 -4.33
C LEU A 79 -17.06 -11.04 -4.17
N ASP A 80 -17.68 -11.62 -3.15
CA ASP A 80 -19.09 -11.37 -2.81
C ASP A 80 -19.35 -9.91 -2.39
N GLU A 81 -18.38 -9.26 -1.75
CA GLU A 81 -18.40 -7.81 -1.45
C GLU A 81 -18.15 -6.92 -2.69
N GLY A 82 -17.81 -7.50 -3.84
CA GLY A 82 -17.60 -6.80 -5.11
C GLY A 82 -16.15 -6.37 -5.38
N PHE A 83 -15.17 -6.89 -4.64
CA PHE A 83 -13.76 -6.66 -4.97
C PHE A 83 -13.35 -7.48 -6.20
N GLU A 84 -12.56 -6.85 -7.08
CA GLU A 84 -12.03 -7.51 -8.29
C GLU A 84 -10.54 -7.88 -8.16
N ALA A 85 -9.92 -7.52 -7.04
CA ALA A 85 -8.50 -7.65 -6.81
C ALA A 85 -8.16 -7.88 -5.34
N VAL A 86 -7.16 -8.73 -5.07
CA VAL A 86 -6.70 -9.06 -3.71
C VAL A 86 -5.18 -9.03 -3.64
N LYS A 87 -4.63 -8.48 -2.55
CA LYS A 87 -3.20 -8.47 -2.24
C LYS A 87 -2.90 -9.33 -1.01
N LEU A 88 -2.11 -10.38 -1.19
CA LEU A 88 -1.70 -11.28 -0.13
C LEU A 88 -0.39 -10.84 0.54
N ARG A 89 -0.39 -10.77 1.87
CA ARG A 89 0.84 -10.67 2.64
C ARG A 89 1.64 -11.96 2.49
N ILE A 90 2.92 -11.81 2.19
CA ILE A 90 3.93 -12.87 2.29
C ILE A 90 5.11 -12.34 3.11
N THR A 91 5.92 -13.23 3.70
CA THR A 91 7.12 -12.87 4.47
C THR A 91 8.32 -13.74 4.15
N SER A 92 8.12 -14.94 3.62
CA SER A 92 9.20 -15.86 3.24
C SER A 92 8.92 -16.51 1.88
N ARG A 93 9.86 -17.33 1.40
CA ARG A 93 9.68 -18.14 0.18
C ARG A 93 8.71 -19.30 0.39
N GLU A 94 8.50 -19.76 1.62
CA GLU A 94 7.58 -20.85 1.95
C GLU A 94 6.12 -20.45 1.70
N ASP A 95 5.82 -19.15 1.87
CA ASP A 95 4.49 -18.59 1.60
C ASP A 95 4.10 -18.65 0.11
N ILE A 96 5.04 -18.94 -0.80
CA ILE A 96 4.76 -19.07 -2.24
C ILE A 96 3.77 -20.21 -2.49
N ASP A 97 3.85 -21.30 -1.73
CA ASP A 97 2.93 -22.43 -1.91
C ASP A 97 1.49 -22.10 -1.52
N ILE A 98 1.30 -21.16 -0.58
CA ILE A 98 -0.02 -20.60 -0.27
C ILE A 98 -0.53 -19.78 -1.46
N VAL A 99 0.32 -18.92 -2.03
CA VAL A 99 -0.04 -18.09 -3.20
C VAL A 99 -0.37 -18.96 -4.41
N ARG A 100 0.35 -20.08 -4.63
CA ARG A 100 0.08 -21.05 -5.69
C ARG A 100 -1.31 -21.66 -5.56
N GLN A 101 -1.65 -22.17 -4.38
CA GLN A 101 -2.97 -22.75 -4.12
C GLN A 101 -4.10 -21.73 -4.32
N VAL A 102 -3.90 -20.49 -3.87
CA VAL A 102 -4.87 -19.41 -4.10
C VAL A 102 -5.02 -19.11 -5.60
N ARG A 103 -3.91 -19.06 -6.35
CA ARG A 103 -3.95 -18.84 -7.80
C ARG A 103 -4.64 -19.99 -8.54
N GLU A 104 -4.49 -21.23 -8.08
CA GLU A 104 -5.21 -22.38 -8.64
C GLU A 104 -6.72 -22.26 -8.40
N ALA A 105 -7.14 -21.82 -7.21
CA ALA A 105 -8.55 -21.58 -6.88
C ALA A 105 -9.16 -20.40 -7.65
N PHE A 106 -8.38 -19.35 -7.91
CA PHE A 106 -8.81 -18.15 -8.63
C PHE A 106 -7.88 -17.81 -9.81
N PRO A 107 -7.98 -18.53 -10.94
CA PRO A 107 -7.08 -18.36 -12.08
C PRO A 107 -7.07 -16.94 -12.66
N ASP A 108 -8.24 -16.29 -12.70
CA ASP A 108 -8.43 -15.00 -13.38
C ASP A 108 -8.41 -13.78 -12.44
N LEU A 109 -8.34 -14.00 -11.12
CA LEU A 109 -8.33 -12.92 -10.14
C LEU A 109 -7.08 -12.03 -10.30
N MET A 110 -7.24 -10.71 -10.16
CA MET A 110 -6.10 -9.81 -10.00
C MET A 110 -5.46 -10.02 -8.61
N LEU A 111 -4.55 -10.99 -8.55
CA LEU A 111 -3.83 -11.39 -7.35
C LEU A 111 -2.46 -10.71 -7.29
N MET A 112 -2.20 -10.00 -6.21
CA MET A 112 -0.93 -9.35 -5.90
C MET A 112 -0.33 -9.95 -4.63
N VAL A 113 0.96 -9.70 -4.41
CA VAL A 113 1.64 -10.07 -3.17
C VAL A 113 2.40 -8.88 -2.58
N ASP A 114 2.53 -8.86 -1.26
CA ASP A 114 3.27 -7.84 -0.52
C ASP A 114 4.18 -8.50 0.53
N ALA A 115 5.47 -8.53 0.21
CA ALA A 115 6.51 -9.15 1.02
C ALA A 115 6.83 -8.42 2.34
N ASN A 116 6.27 -7.23 2.58
CA ASN A 116 6.43 -6.45 3.81
C ASN A 116 7.87 -6.28 4.33
N LYS A 117 8.86 -6.13 3.44
CA LYS A 117 10.29 -6.13 3.81
C LYS A 117 10.79 -7.42 4.48
N GLY A 118 10.03 -8.52 4.43
CA GLY A 118 10.38 -9.79 5.04
C GLY A 118 11.49 -10.54 4.31
N TRP A 119 11.72 -10.20 3.04
CA TRP A 119 12.73 -10.87 2.22
C TRP A 119 14.06 -10.14 2.29
N ALA A 120 15.10 -10.86 2.70
CA ALA A 120 16.46 -10.34 2.63
C ALA A 120 16.91 -10.24 1.16
N VAL A 121 17.51 -9.11 0.82
CA VAL A 121 18.32 -9.00 -0.40
C VAL A 121 19.66 -9.65 -0.09
N ARG A 122 19.90 -10.86 -0.59
CA ARG A 122 21.22 -11.49 -0.50
C ARG A 122 22.17 -10.73 -1.43
N ALA A 123 23.20 -10.09 -0.87
CA ALA A 123 24.22 -9.37 -1.64
C ALA A 123 25.30 -10.28 -2.24
N ILE A 124 25.32 -11.55 -1.82
CA ILE A 124 26.24 -12.60 -2.26
C ILE A 124 25.38 -13.85 -2.48
N GLU A 125 25.54 -14.50 -3.63
CA GLU A 125 24.94 -15.81 -3.87
C GLU A 125 25.67 -16.82 -2.99
N GLU A 126 25.01 -17.32 -1.94
CA GLU A 126 25.45 -18.55 -1.31
C GLU A 126 25.10 -19.68 -2.28
N GLU A 127 26.12 -20.30 -2.87
CA GLU A 127 26.00 -21.64 -3.45
C GLU A 127 25.53 -22.57 -2.33
N GLU A 128 24.22 -22.76 -2.19
CA GLU A 128 23.67 -23.88 -1.44
C GLU A 128 24.06 -25.16 -2.19
N GLN A 129 25.24 -25.67 -1.84
CA GLN A 129 25.69 -27.01 -2.14
C GLN A 129 24.61 -27.98 -1.67
N LEU A 130 23.84 -28.46 -2.66
CA LEU A 130 23.65 -29.85 -2.99
C LEU A 130 24.47 -30.83 -2.12
N LEU A 131 24.06 -31.04 -0.86
CA LEU A 131 24.64 -32.04 0.05
C LEU A 131 23.58 -32.48 1.08
N CYS A 132 22.59 -33.22 0.59
CA CYS A 132 21.99 -34.41 1.22
C CYS A 132 21.35 -35.25 0.12
#